data_AF-A0A3A1QXH8-F1
#
_entry.id   AF-A0A3A1QXH8-F1
#
_cell.length_a   1.000
_cell.length_b   1.000
_cell.length_c   1.000
_cell.angle_alpha   90.00
_cell.angle_beta   90.00
_cell.angle_gamma   90.00
#
_symmetry.space_group_name_H-M   'P 1'
#
loop_
_entity.id
_entity.type
_entity.pdbx_description
1 polymer ?
#
loop_
_entity_poly.entity_id
_entity_poly.type
_entity_poly.pdbx_seq_one_letter_code
_entity_poly.pdbx_strand_id
1 'polypeptide(L)'
;MKEMPKMKMIASAVFVLLLMFQSAVLAARSYDVYLVYGWIFFINNYLLIFLLLFLLPWNNVYVKWGVRGCALALIVANTTFFYYFGNTNVLVSKPASGEHALILKEYKNLRYETISLKPFIPLFGRATDVLEGSADFKAIENSQYKVEWVSGDTAVLSYRPDKGTSLAQTIFNFRGSDYVRYQYVLVSLTGKWKEEDNPENYFIYDQGEIVYANNGELYYYGEEETEQQGIFSLIVNGNESKPSFTIVLNDDAEYEESGLLEEGSTITISPVSLDEEEGKVYHKN
;
A
#
# COMPACT_ATOMS: atom_id res chain seq x y z
N MET A 1 53.64 17.46 -8.78
CA MET A 1 52.28 16.87 -8.88
C MET A 1 51.73 17.15 -10.27
N LYS A 2 51.02 16.21 -10.90
CA LYS A 2 50.31 16.48 -12.16
C LYS A 2 48.85 16.80 -11.81
N GLU A 3 48.38 18.01 -12.13
CA GLU A 3 47.03 18.42 -11.77
C GLU A 3 45.98 17.48 -12.38
N MET A 4 44.99 17.10 -11.57
CA MET A 4 43.88 16.28 -12.05
C MET A 4 42.88 17.18 -12.79
N PRO A 5 42.47 16.84 -14.03
CA PRO A 5 41.57 17.70 -14.81
C PRO A 5 40.28 18.01 -14.03
N LYS A 6 39.77 19.25 -14.13
CA LYS A 6 38.57 19.70 -13.40
C LYS A 6 37.37 18.74 -13.57
N MET A 7 37.18 18.19 -14.78
CA MET A 7 36.18 17.17 -15.06
C MET A 7 36.35 15.87 -14.25
N LYS A 8 37.59 15.41 -14.00
CA LYS A 8 37.86 14.26 -13.13
C LYS A 8 37.64 14.59 -11.65
N MET A 9 37.95 15.82 -11.20
CA MET A 9 37.62 16.24 -9.83
C MET A 9 36.11 16.23 -9.57
N ILE A 10 35.32 16.76 -10.52
CA ILE A 10 33.85 16.72 -10.46
C ILE A 10 33.33 15.28 -10.49
N ALA A 11 33.83 14.44 -11.41
CA ALA A 11 33.43 13.04 -11.48
C ALA A 11 33.78 12.24 -10.20
N SER A 12 34.91 12.52 -9.55
CA SER A 12 35.25 11.93 -8.24
C SER A 12 34.30 12.39 -7.14
N ALA A 13 33.92 13.67 -7.10
CA ALA A 13 32.96 14.19 -6.13
C ALA A 13 31.57 13.55 -6.30
N VAL A 14 31.10 13.43 -7.55
CA VAL A 14 29.85 12.70 -7.87
C VAL A 14 29.95 11.23 -7.47
N PHE A 15 31.05 10.54 -7.79
CA PHE A 15 31.26 9.14 -7.40
C PHE A 15 31.16 8.94 -5.87
N VAL A 16 31.76 9.84 -5.08
CA VAL A 16 31.67 9.81 -3.61
C VAL A 16 30.24 10.09 -3.12
N LEU A 17 29.51 11.04 -3.72
CA LEU A 17 28.10 11.30 -3.41
C LEU A 17 27.20 10.08 -3.68
N LEU A 18 27.39 9.43 -4.84
CA LEU A 18 26.64 8.22 -5.21
C LEU A 18 26.97 7.01 -4.31
N LEU A 19 28.22 6.90 -3.82
CA LEU A 19 28.59 5.91 -2.80
C LEU A 19 27.93 6.21 -1.45
N MET A 20 27.92 7.46 -0.99
CA MET A 20 27.27 7.83 0.27
C MET A 20 25.75 7.60 0.20
N PHE A 21 25.10 7.89 -0.93
CA PHE A 21 23.70 7.52 -1.18
C PHE A 21 23.51 5.99 -1.13
N GLN A 22 24.39 5.21 -1.76
CA GLN A 22 24.31 3.75 -1.74
C GLN A 22 24.41 3.17 -0.32
N SER A 23 25.36 3.67 0.49
CA SER A 23 25.52 3.31 1.90
C SER A 23 24.30 3.73 2.73
N ALA A 24 23.72 4.91 2.48
CA ALA A 24 22.52 5.37 3.16
C ALA A 24 21.29 4.49 2.84
N VAL A 25 21.12 4.06 1.58
CA VAL A 25 20.04 3.13 1.19
C VAL A 25 20.23 1.76 1.85
N LEU A 26 21.46 1.26 1.96
CA LEU A 26 21.75 0.00 2.63
C LEU A 26 21.52 0.09 4.16
N ALA A 27 21.89 1.20 4.79
CA ALA A 27 21.62 1.45 6.20
C ALA A 27 20.13 1.67 6.50
N ALA A 28 19.37 2.29 5.59
CA ALA A 28 17.92 2.45 5.75
C ALA A 28 17.19 1.10 5.84
N ARG A 29 17.63 0.10 5.08
CA ARG A 29 17.05 -1.26 5.09
C ARG A 29 17.19 -1.99 6.42
N SER A 30 18.15 -1.65 7.28
CA SER A 30 18.25 -2.24 8.63
C SER A 30 17.34 -1.57 9.67
N TYR A 31 16.48 -0.65 9.25
CA TYR A 31 15.41 -0.02 10.04
C TYR A 31 14.05 -0.12 9.34
N ASP A 32 13.89 -1.11 8.45
CA ASP A 32 12.70 -1.36 7.63
C ASP A 32 12.28 -0.21 6.71
N VAL A 33 13.24 0.67 6.37
CA VAL A 33 13.04 1.81 5.47
C VAL A 33 13.58 1.48 4.08
N TYR A 34 12.68 1.41 3.10
CA TYR A 34 12.95 0.99 1.73
C TYR A 34 12.77 2.16 0.76
N LEU A 35 13.56 2.17 -0.32
CA LEU A 35 13.23 3.01 -1.48
C LEU A 35 11.86 2.59 -2.02
N VAL A 36 10.96 3.57 -2.21
CA VAL A 36 9.65 3.38 -2.84
C VAL A 36 9.85 2.74 -4.21
N TYR A 37 10.63 3.40 -5.06
CA TYR A 37 11.01 2.90 -6.37
C TYR A 37 12.32 2.10 -6.32
N GLY A 38 12.22 0.77 -6.43
CA GLY A 38 13.38 -0.13 -6.33
C GLY A 38 14.48 0.14 -7.37
N TRP A 39 14.11 0.58 -8.58
CA TRP A 39 15.01 0.81 -9.70
C TRP A 39 16.13 1.83 -9.43
N ILE A 40 15.91 2.81 -8.54
CA ILE A 40 16.86 3.89 -8.23
C ILE A 40 18.21 3.33 -7.74
N PHE A 41 18.17 2.30 -6.89
CA PHE A 41 19.35 1.59 -6.38
C PHE A 41 20.21 0.98 -7.49
N PHE A 42 19.56 0.43 -8.52
CA PHE A 42 20.23 -0.26 -9.62
C PHE A 42 20.78 0.71 -10.67
N ILE A 43 20.10 1.83 -10.91
CA ILE A 43 20.63 2.92 -11.73
C ILE A 43 21.85 3.56 -11.05
N ASN A 44 21.81 3.77 -9.73
CA ASN A 44 22.97 4.24 -8.97
C ASN A 44 24.20 3.34 -9.16
N ASN A 45 24.02 2.01 -9.09
CA ASN A 45 25.08 1.04 -9.36
C ASN A 45 25.66 1.14 -10.78
N TYR A 46 24.83 1.29 -11.83
CA TYR A 46 25.34 1.47 -13.19
C TYR A 46 26.15 2.76 -13.33
N LEU A 47 25.72 3.86 -12.71
CA LEU A 47 26.46 5.13 -12.69
C LEU A 47 27.79 5.00 -11.95
N LEU A 48 27.82 4.29 -10.81
CA LEU A 48 29.06 4.00 -10.07
C LEU A 48 30.05 3.18 -10.91
N ILE A 49 29.61 2.14 -11.61
CA ILE A 49 30.46 1.33 -12.50
C ILE A 49 31.01 2.18 -13.66
N PHE A 50 30.17 3.01 -14.28
CA PHE A 50 30.58 3.91 -15.35
C PHE A 50 31.62 4.95 -14.89
N LEU A 51 31.39 5.59 -13.74
CA LEU A 51 32.31 6.57 -13.16
C LEU A 51 33.63 5.93 -12.74
N LEU A 52 33.62 4.71 -12.18
CA LEU A 52 34.84 3.95 -11.88
C LEU A 52 35.70 3.74 -13.14
N LEU A 53 35.09 3.29 -14.24
CA LEU A 53 35.75 3.13 -15.53
C LEU A 53 36.28 4.47 -16.09
N PHE A 54 35.56 5.57 -15.92
CA PHE A 54 36.00 6.90 -16.37
C PHE A 54 37.18 7.45 -15.55
N LEU A 55 37.16 7.26 -14.22
CA LEU A 55 38.13 7.82 -13.29
C LEU A 55 39.49 7.10 -13.34
N LEU A 56 39.50 5.77 -13.52
CA LEU A 56 40.74 4.97 -13.45
C LEU A 56 41.82 5.35 -14.50
N PRO A 57 43.11 5.24 -14.16
CA PRO A 57 44.22 5.48 -15.08
C PRO A 57 44.56 4.22 -15.91
N TRP A 58 44.36 4.29 -17.22
CA TRP A 58 44.48 3.15 -18.14
C TRP A 58 45.94 2.78 -18.54
N ASN A 59 46.91 2.97 -17.64
CA ASN A 59 48.34 2.90 -17.95
C ASN A 59 48.91 1.48 -18.09
N ASN A 60 48.23 0.45 -17.57
CA ASN A 60 48.66 -0.94 -17.61
C ASN A 60 47.59 -1.80 -18.33
N VAL A 61 48.00 -2.56 -19.35
CA VAL A 61 47.09 -3.35 -20.20
C VAL A 61 46.42 -4.51 -19.46
N TYR A 62 47.09 -5.15 -18.50
CA TYR A 62 46.51 -6.24 -17.70
C TYR A 62 45.48 -5.70 -16.72
N VAL A 63 45.80 -4.59 -16.03
CA VAL A 63 44.84 -3.87 -15.16
C VAL A 63 43.64 -3.40 -15.98
N LYS A 64 43.86 -2.88 -17.19
CA LYS A 64 42.80 -2.45 -18.11
C LYS A 64 41.83 -3.58 -18.47
N TRP A 65 42.30 -4.79 -18.74
CA TRP A 65 41.43 -5.93 -19.02
C TRP A 65 40.78 -6.51 -17.76
N GLY A 66 41.50 -6.61 -16.63
CA GLY A 66 40.93 -7.04 -15.36
C GLY A 66 39.77 -6.16 -14.89
N VAL A 67 39.97 -4.83 -14.88
CA VAL A 67 38.94 -3.84 -14.54
C VAL A 67 37.71 -3.97 -15.46
N ARG A 68 37.91 -4.21 -16.76
CA ARG A 68 36.81 -4.42 -17.71
C ARG A 68 36.04 -5.71 -17.43
N GLY A 69 36.74 -6.81 -17.08
CA GLY A 69 36.12 -8.07 -16.68
C GLY A 69 35.29 -7.92 -15.40
N CYS A 70 35.85 -7.28 -14.37
CA CYS A 70 35.13 -6.98 -13.13
C CYS A 70 33.91 -6.08 -13.38
N ALA A 71 34.04 -5.02 -14.19
CA ALA A 71 32.92 -4.15 -14.54
C ALA A 71 31.81 -4.88 -15.30
N LEU A 72 32.16 -5.77 -16.25
CA LEU A 72 31.19 -6.60 -16.95
C LEU A 72 30.45 -7.55 -15.99
N ALA A 73 31.17 -8.22 -15.09
CA ALA A 73 30.57 -9.09 -14.08
C ALA A 73 29.63 -8.31 -13.13
N LEU A 74 30.03 -7.12 -12.69
CA LEU A 74 29.19 -6.23 -11.88
C LEU A 74 27.96 -5.73 -12.65
N ILE A 75 28.07 -5.43 -13.94
CA ILE A 75 26.91 -5.07 -14.78
C ILE A 75 25.95 -6.25 -14.86
N VAL A 76 26.42 -7.46 -15.20
CA VAL A 76 25.57 -8.65 -15.29
C VAL A 76 24.87 -8.94 -13.96
N ALA A 77 25.60 -8.94 -12.84
CA ALA A 77 25.01 -9.13 -11.52
C ALA A 77 23.97 -8.05 -11.17
N ASN A 78 24.27 -6.77 -11.45
CA ASN A 78 23.35 -5.66 -11.20
C ASN A 78 22.09 -5.76 -12.07
N THR A 79 22.20 -6.23 -13.33
CA THR A 79 21.06 -6.50 -14.21
C THR A 79 20.19 -7.64 -13.67
N THR A 80 20.79 -8.73 -13.20
CA THR A 80 20.05 -9.86 -12.60
C THR A 80 19.32 -9.42 -11.32
N PHE A 81 20.00 -8.74 -10.40
CA PHE A 81 19.33 -8.23 -9.18
C PHE A 81 18.29 -7.14 -9.48
N PHE A 82 18.49 -6.32 -10.52
CA PHE A 82 17.49 -5.36 -10.99
C PHE A 82 16.22 -6.07 -11.49
N TYR A 83 16.37 -7.14 -12.28
CA TYR A 83 15.24 -7.91 -12.80
C TYR A 83 14.35 -8.46 -11.67
N TYR A 84 14.95 -9.00 -10.61
CA TYR A 84 14.23 -9.58 -9.47
C TYR A 84 13.73 -8.56 -8.43
N PHE A 85 14.56 -7.58 -8.03
CA PHE A 85 14.30 -6.68 -6.90
C PHE A 85 14.14 -5.20 -7.26
N GLY A 86 14.46 -4.80 -8.49
CA GLY A 86 14.41 -3.40 -8.95
C GLY A 86 13.21 -3.08 -9.83
N ASN A 87 12.77 -4.04 -10.65
CA ASN A 87 11.57 -3.98 -11.47
C ASN A 87 10.33 -4.36 -10.63
N THR A 88 9.94 -3.49 -9.71
CA THR A 88 8.73 -3.61 -8.89
C THR A 88 7.60 -2.78 -9.50
N ASN A 89 6.35 -3.24 -9.39
CA ASN A 89 5.22 -2.34 -9.50
C ASN A 89 5.10 -1.52 -8.20
N VAL A 90 4.71 -0.27 -8.34
CA VAL A 90 4.52 0.65 -7.20
C VAL A 90 3.23 1.41 -7.45
N LEU A 91 2.20 1.06 -6.69
CA LEU A 91 0.97 1.84 -6.58
C LEU A 91 1.21 2.96 -5.57
N VAL A 92 0.89 4.19 -5.94
CA VAL A 92 0.84 5.34 -5.04
C VAL A 92 -0.53 5.98 -5.23
N SER A 93 -1.40 5.82 -4.24
CA SER A 93 -2.72 6.45 -4.19
C SER A 93 -2.78 7.48 -3.06
N LYS A 94 -3.63 8.49 -3.20
CA LYS A 94 -3.81 9.59 -2.24
C LYS A 94 -5.26 10.05 -2.15
N PRO A 95 -5.73 10.51 -0.97
CA PRO A 95 -7.01 11.19 -0.83
C PRO A 95 -6.94 12.59 -1.46
N ALA A 96 -8.09 13.24 -1.64
CA ALA A 96 -8.18 14.60 -2.17
C ALA A 96 -7.43 15.64 -1.32
N SER A 97 -7.31 15.44 0.00
CA SER A 97 -6.50 16.28 0.90
C SER A 97 -4.99 16.15 0.65
N GLY A 98 -4.54 15.01 0.12
CA GLY A 98 -3.14 14.70 -0.17
C GLY A 98 -2.24 14.46 1.06
N GLU A 99 -2.79 14.52 2.27
CA GLU A 99 -2.08 14.39 3.56
C GLU A 99 -1.57 12.95 3.78
N HIS A 100 -2.41 11.96 3.51
CA HIS A 100 -2.06 10.55 3.54
C HIS A 100 -1.63 10.03 2.16
N ALA A 101 -1.04 8.83 2.13
CA ALA A 101 -0.72 8.13 0.88
C ALA A 101 -0.61 6.62 1.12
N LEU A 102 -1.37 5.85 0.34
CA LEU A 102 -1.23 4.40 0.25
C LEU A 102 -0.15 4.09 -0.79
N ILE A 103 0.96 3.49 -0.34
CA ILE A 103 2.05 3.05 -1.20
C ILE A 103 2.18 1.53 -1.09
N LEU A 104 1.77 0.81 -2.14
CA LEU A 104 1.91 -0.64 -2.23
C LEU A 104 2.99 -1.02 -3.23
N LYS A 105 3.89 -1.93 -2.83
CA LYS A 105 5.07 -2.31 -3.60
C LYS A 105 5.11 -3.82 -3.87
N GLU A 106 4.83 -4.18 -5.11
CA GLU A 106 4.69 -5.56 -5.58
C GLU A 106 5.93 -5.98 -6.39
N TYR A 107 6.46 -7.18 -6.10
CA TYR A 107 7.59 -7.75 -6.81
C TYR A 107 7.11 -8.70 -7.91
N LYS A 108 7.37 -8.36 -9.17
CA LYS A 108 6.95 -9.09 -10.38
C LYS A 108 7.56 -10.48 -10.47
N ASN A 109 8.89 -10.52 -10.45
CA ASN A 109 9.68 -11.72 -10.77
C ASN A 109 10.00 -12.58 -9.53
N LEU A 110 9.30 -12.36 -8.41
CA LEU A 110 9.51 -13.06 -7.15
C LEU A 110 8.17 -13.45 -6.52
N ARG A 111 8.10 -14.67 -5.96
CA ARG A 111 7.06 -15.06 -5.00
C ARG A 111 7.37 -14.41 -3.65
N TYR A 112 7.19 -13.09 -3.60
CA TYR A 112 7.35 -12.23 -2.44
C TYR A 112 6.15 -11.27 -2.38
N GLU A 113 5.67 -11.02 -1.17
CA GLU A 113 4.42 -10.30 -0.92
C GLU A 113 4.53 -8.81 -1.23
N THR A 114 3.37 -8.20 -1.46
CA THR A 114 3.22 -6.77 -1.69
C THR A 114 3.35 -6.04 -0.37
N ILE A 115 4.42 -5.24 -0.23
CA ILE A 115 4.70 -4.49 1.01
C ILE A 115 3.91 -3.19 1.00
N SER A 116 3.22 -2.90 2.11
CA SER A 116 2.66 -1.56 2.39
C SER A 116 3.72 -0.66 3.03
N LEU A 117 3.92 0.52 2.44
CA LEU A 117 4.98 1.46 2.80
C LEU A 117 4.39 2.79 3.31
N LYS A 118 4.45 3.05 4.62
CA LYS A 118 4.13 4.38 5.16
C LYS A 118 5.19 5.41 4.71
N PRO A 119 4.81 6.56 4.13
CA PRO A 119 5.77 7.59 3.73
C PRO A 119 6.67 8.03 4.88
N PHE A 120 7.98 8.19 4.62
CA PHE A 120 8.95 8.66 5.62
C PHE A 120 9.73 9.89 5.13
N ILE A 121 10.29 9.83 3.92
CA ILE A 121 10.91 10.95 3.19
C ILE A 121 10.67 10.74 1.68
N PRO A 122 10.80 11.74 0.78
CA PRO A 122 10.25 11.67 -0.59
C PRO A 122 10.69 10.52 -1.50
N LEU A 123 11.77 9.79 -1.18
CA LEU A 123 12.21 8.59 -1.92
C LEU A 123 12.03 7.28 -1.14
N PHE A 124 11.66 7.33 0.14
CA PHE A 124 11.65 6.18 1.05
C PHE A 124 10.34 6.08 1.86
N GLY A 125 9.82 4.86 1.96
CA GLY A 125 8.76 4.50 2.90
C GLY A 125 9.27 3.47 3.90
N ARG A 126 8.69 3.48 5.10
CA ARG A 126 8.88 2.42 6.11
C ARG A 126 7.88 1.30 5.82
N ALA A 127 8.33 0.05 5.79
CA ALA A 127 7.41 -1.09 5.76
C ALA A 127 6.57 -1.10 7.04
N THR A 128 5.25 -1.15 6.88
CA THR A 128 4.30 -1.22 7.98
C THR A 128 3.47 -2.49 7.97
N ASP A 129 3.23 -3.06 6.79
CA ASP A 129 2.39 -4.24 6.63
C ASP A 129 2.71 -5.00 5.33
N VAL A 130 2.13 -6.20 5.17
CA VAL A 130 2.16 -7.00 3.94
C VAL A 130 0.76 -7.44 3.55
N LEU A 131 0.46 -7.45 2.25
CA LEU A 131 -0.77 -8.05 1.74
C LEU A 131 -0.57 -9.57 1.68
N GLU A 132 -1.04 -10.30 2.69
CA GLU A 132 -0.81 -11.75 2.82
C GLU A 132 -1.24 -12.52 1.56
N GLY A 133 -0.46 -13.52 1.17
CA GLY A 133 -0.71 -14.35 -0.01
C GLY A 133 -0.39 -13.69 -1.36
N SER A 134 -0.19 -12.37 -1.42
CA SER A 134 0.20 -11.66 -2.67
C SER A 134 1.63 -11.96 -3.16
N ALA A 135 2.30 -12.93 -2.53
CA ALA A 135 3.41 -13.64 -3.13
C ALA A 135 3.00 -14.32 -4.46
N ASP A 136 1.79 -14.87 -4.50
CA ASP A 136 1.30 -15.70 -5.61
C ASP A 136 0.40 -14.94 -6.57
N PHE A 137 -0.46 -14.04 -6.05
CA PHE A 137 -1.25 -13.14 -6.88
C PHE A 137 -0.58 -11.79 -7.11
N LYS A 138 -0.61 -11.30 -8.36
CA LYS A 138 -0.04 -10.00 -8.76
C LYS A 138 -1.13 -9.04 -9.23
N ALA A 139 -1.93 -8.57 -8.26
CA ALA A 139 -3.07 -7.70 -8.53
C ALA A 139 -2.68 -6.38 -9.20
N ILE A 140 -1.54 -5.79 -8.82
CA ILE A 140 -1.08 -4.51 -9.36
C ILE A 140 -0.51 -4.70 -10.77
N GLU A 141 0.27 -5.77 -11.02
CA GLU A 141 0.79 -6.08 -12.35
C GLU A 141 -0.30 -6.34 -13.39
N ASN A 142 -1.35 -7.06 -12.99
CA ASN A 142 -2.46 -7.41 -13.87
C ASN A 142 -3.55 -6.34 -13.97
N SER A 143 -3.42 -5.21 -13.25
CA SER A 143 -4.47 -4.20 -13.11
C SER A 143 -5.82 -4.82 -12.72
N GLN A 144 -5.82 -5.63 -11.66
CA GLN A 144 -7.02 -6.29 -11.10
C GLN A 144 -7.30 -5.79 -9.69
N TYR A 145 -7.30 -4.46 -9.52
CA TYR A 145 -7.55 -3.78 -8.26
C TYR A 145 -8.24 -2.43 -8.48
N LYS A 146 -8.93 -1.94 -7.43
CA LYS A 146 -9.45 -0.58 -7.26
C LYS A 146 -8.93 -0.06 -5.91
N VAL A 147 -8.55 1.21 -5.84
CA VAL A 147 -8.37 1.90 -4.55
C VAL A 147 -9.40 3.00 -4.43
N GLU A 148 -10.15 2.97 -3.35
CA GLU A 148 -11.16 3.97 -2.98
C GLU A 148 -10.71 4.68 -1.71
N TRP A 149 -10.74 6.01 -1.69
CA TRP A 149 -10.51 6.78 -0.47
C TRP A 149 -11.85 7.11 0.15
N VAL A 150 -12.27 6.24 1.05
CA VAL A 150 -13.56 6.28 1.74
C VAL A 150 -13.63 7.48 2.70
N SER A 151 -12.49 7.88 3.25
CA SER A 151 -12.34 9.13 4.00
C SER A 151 -11.02 9.82 3.67
N GLY A 152 -10.71 10.93 4.36
CA GLY A 152 -9.39 11.56 4.24
C GLY A 152 -8.25 10.66 4.73
N ASP A 153 -8.55 9.72 5.62
CA ASP A 153 -7.58 8.89 6.33
C ASP A 153 -7.73 7.37 6.13
N THR A 154 -8.69 6.91 5.32
CA THR A 154 -8.93 5.47 5.11
C THR A 154 -9.06 5.13 3.63
N ALA A 155 -8.22 4.20 3.17
CA ALA A 155 -8.23 3.67 1.81
C ALA A 155 -8.63 2.20 1.77
N VAL A 156 -9.64 1.87 0.96
CA VAL A 156 -10.07 0.48 0.70
C VAL A 156 -9.45 0.01 -0.61
N LEU A 157 -8.76 -1.12 -0.58
CA LEU A 157 -8.22 -1.80 -1.76
C LEU A 157 -9.12 -3.00 -2.10
N SER A 158 -9.99 -2.88 -3.11
CA SER A 158 -10.60 -4.06 -3.74
C SER A 158 -9.59 -4.70 -4.68
N TYR A 159 -9.47 -6.03 -4.68
CA TYR A 159 -8.65 -6.75 -5.66
C TYR A 159 -9.18 -8.15 -5.96
N ARG A 160 -8.78 -8.70 -7.11
CA ARG A 160 -9.02 -10.11 -7.44
C ARG A 160 -7.75 -10.92 -7.15
N PRO A 161 -7.72 -11.81 -6.15
CA PRO A 161 -6.56 -12.66 -5.90
C PRO A 161 -6.33 -13.64 -7.06
N ASP A 162 -7.35 -14.36 -7.51
CA ASP A 162 -7.18 -15.39 -8.55
C ASP A 162 -8.22 -15.35 -9.68
N LYS A 163 -7.86 -15.94 -10.82
CA LYS A 163 -8.74 -16.03 -12.00
C LYS A 163 -9.87 -17.04 -11.77
N GLY A 164 -10.99 -16.53 -11.24
CA GLY A 164 -12.18 -17.32 -10.92
C GLY A 164 -12.54 -17.33 -9.43
N THR A 165 -11.75 -16.66 -8.58
CA THR A 165 -12.14 -16.38 -7.19
C THR A 165 -12.99 -15.12 -7.07
N SER A 166 -13.71 -15.00 -5.95
CA SER A 166 -14.37 -13.76 -5.52
C SER A 166 -13.36 -12.60 -5.40
N LEU A 167 -13.89 -11.38 -5.40
CA LEU A 167 -13.10 -10.21 -5.03
C LEU A 167 -12.83 -10.23 -3.51
N ALA A 168 -11.64 -9.78 -3.13
CA ALA A 168 -11.22 -9.55 -1.75
C ALA A 168 -11.06 -8.04 -1.53
N GLN A 169 -11.10 -7.62 -0.26
CA GLN A 169 -10.77 -6.26 0.15
C GLN A 169 -9.73 -6.24 1.28
N THR A 170 -8.96 -5.16 1.34
CA THR A 170 -8.05 -4.85 2.45
C THR A 170 -8.15 -3.36 2.75
N ILE A 171 -8.18 -3.00 4.03
CA ILE A 171 -8.48 -1.63 4.47
C ILE A 171 -7.25 -1.03 5.14
N PHE A 172 -6.76 0.06 4.57
CA PHE A 172 -5.60 0.81 5.04
C PHE A 172 -6.08 2.09 5.74
N ASN A 173 -6.27 2.01 7.05
CA ASN A 173 -6.53 3.17 7.89
C ASN A 173 -5.22 3.84 8.32
N PHE A 174 -5.19 5.17 8.30
CA PHE A 174 -4.05 6.00 8.65
C PHE A 174 -4.28 6.87 9.91
N ARG A 175 -5.46 6.76 10.54
CA ARG A 175 -5.88 7.51 11.74
C ARG A 175 -4.96 7.25 12.92
N GLY A 176 -4.68 8.29 13.71
CA GLY A 176 -4.13 8.12 15.05
C GLY A 176 -5.25 7.75 16.03
N SER A 177 -5.02 6.80 16.93
CA SER A 177 -6.02 6.40 17.91
C SER A 177 -5.43 6.31 19.31
N ASP A 178 -6.06 7.03 20.25
CA ASP A 178 -5.87 6.86 21.69
C ASP A 178 -6.82 5.79 22.28
N TYR A 179 -7.77 5.29 21.49
CA TYR A 179 -8.70 4.24 21.92
C TYR A 179 -8.00 2.89 22.11
N VAL A 180 -8.45 2.14 23.12
CA VAL A 180 -7.85 0.85 23.48
C VAL A 180 -8.23 -0.22 22.44
N ARG A 181 -7.28 -1.11 22.13
CA ARG A 181 -7.34 -2.16 21.08
C ARG A 181 -8.39 -3.28 21.27
N TYR A 182 -9.51 -3.01 21.94
CA TYR A 182 -10.54 -3.98 22.30
C TYR A 182 -11.97 -3.53 21.89
N GLN A 183 -12.12 -2.41 21.19
CA GLN A 183 -13.39 -2.04 20.58
C GLN A 183 -13.73 -2.98 19.42
N TYR A 184 -14.93 -3.54 19.44
CA TYR A 184 -15.48 -4.33 18.34
C TYR A 184 -16.33 -3.43 17.45
N VAL A 185 -15.94 -3.29 16.18
CA VAL A 185 -16.59 -2.37 15.23
C VAL A 185 -18.05 -2.75 15.05
N LEU A 186 -18.34 -4.03 14.80
CA LEU A 186 -19.70 -4.53 14.64
C LEU A 186 -20.61 -4.18 15.84
N VAL A 187 -20.13 -4.38 17.07
CA VAL A 187 -20.90 -4.07 18.29
C VAL A 187 -21.22 -2.57 18.37
N SER A 188 -20.27 -1.70 18.02
CA SER A 188 -20.47 -0.24 18.06
C SER A 188 -21.47 0.29 17.03
N LEU A 189 -21.75 -0.50 15.97
CA LEU A 189 -22.75 -0.23 14.94
C LEU A 189 -24.19 -0.57 15.37
N THR A 190 -24.44 -0.96 16.63
CA THR A 190 -25.81 -1.29 17.11
C THR A 190 -26.76 -0.10 16.92
N GLY A 191 -27.89 -0.37 16.25
CA GLY A 191 -28.90 0.64 15.88
C GLY A 191 -29.27 0.59 14.39
N LYS A 192 -29.93 1.65 13.91
CA LYS A 192 -30.24 1.83 12.48
C LYS A 192 -29.42 2.97 11.88
N TRP A 193 -28.93 2.74 10.67
CA TRP A 193 -28.14 3.66 9.88
C TRP A 193 -28.83 3.86 8.53
N LYS A 194 -28.97 5.09 8.03
CA LYS A 194 -29.66 5.39 6.75
C LYS A 194 -28.75 6.17 5.82
N GLU A 195 -28.79 5.87 4.52
CA GLU A 195 -28.00 6.58 3.52
C GLU A 195 -28.42 8.06 3.45
N GLU A 196 -27.44 8.96 3.39
CA GLU A 196 -27.65 10.42 3.33
C GLU A 196 -28.50 10.84 2.11
N ASP A 197 -28.15 10.32 0.93
CA ASP A 197 -28.83 10.59 -0.34
C ASP A 197 -30.16 9.82 -0.51
N ASN A 198 -30.33 8.67 0.15
CA ASN A 198 -31.42 7.73 -0.13
C ASN A 198 -31.92 6.95 1.13
N PRO A 199 -32.82 7.52 1.95
CA PRO A 199 -33.27 6.90 3.20
C PRO A 199 -34.01 5.54 3.11
N GLU A 200 -34.34 5.07 1.90
CA GLU A 200 -34.83 3.70 1.67
C GLU A 200 -33.69 2.66 1.74
N ASN A 201 -32.45 3.08 1.43
CA ASN A 201 -31.24 2.31 1.70
C ASN A 201 -30.84 2.48 3.17
N TYR A 202 -30.58 1.36 3.84
CA TYR A 202 -30.24 1.37 5.27
C TYR A 202 -29.46 0.13 5.70
N PHE A 203 -28.70 0.29 6.79
CA PHE A 203 -28.05 -0.79 7.51
C PHE A 203 -28.64 -0.87 8.92
N ILE A 204 -28.90 -2.06 9.43
CA ILE A 204 -29.31 -2.32 10.81
C ILE A 204 -28.39 -3.41 11.36
N TYR A 205 -27.95 -3.23 12.60
CA TYR A 205 -27.37 -4.29 13.41
C TYR A 205 -28.07 -4.34 14.78
N ASP A 206 -28.63 -5.50 15.12
CA ASP A 206 -29.25 -5.78 16.42
C ASP A 206 -29.04 -7.27 16.78
N GLN A 207 -28.59 -7.53 18.01
CA GLN A 207 -28.49 -8.88 18.60
C GLN A 207 -27.80 -9.98 17.75
N GLY A 208 -26.85 -9.59 16.89
CA GLY A 208 -26.10 -10.51 16.03
C GLY A 208 -26.65 -10.65 14.61
N GLU A 209 -27.83 -10.09 14.32
CA GLU A 209 -28.39 -10.04 12.96
C GLU A 209 -28.02 -8.72 12.27
N ILE A 210 -27.52 -8.84 11.03
CA ILE A 210 -27.22 -7.70 10.15
C ILE A 210 -28.26 -7.68 9.03
N VAL A 211 -28.94 -6.54 8.84
CA VAL A 211 -29.85 -6.30 7.71
C VAL A 211 -29.33 -5.14 6.87
N TYR A 212 -29.06 -5.40 5.59
CA TYR A 212 -28.66 -4.39 4.62
C TYR A 212 -29.73 -4.25 3.54
N ALA A 213 -30.31 -3.05 3.44
CA ALA A 213 -31.25 -2.65 2.42
C ALA A 213 -30.54 -1.79 1.37
N ASN A 214 -30.53 -2.24 0.11
CA ASN A 214 -29.92 -1.50 -1.00
C ASN A 214 -30.77 -1.64 -2.27
N ASN A 215 -31.11 -0.51 -2.90
CA ASN A 215 -31.85 -0.39 -4.16
C ASN A 215 -33.18 -1.18 -4.19
N GLY A 216 -33.81 -1.36 -3.03
CA GLY A 216 -35.08 -2.07 -2.86
C GLY A 216 -34.96 -3.58 -2.57
N GLU A 217 -33.75 -4.14 -2.54
CA GLU A 217 -33.50 -5.50 -2.06
C GLU A 217 -33.08 -5.52 -0.58
N LEU A 218 -33.33 -6.64 0.11
CA LEU A 218 -32.99 -6.87 1.52
C LEU A 218 -32.08 -8.08 1.65
N TYR A 219 -30.90 -7.87 2.23
CA TYR A 219 -29.90 -8.89 2.48
C TYR A 219 -29.68 -9.08 3.98
N TYR A 220 -29.47 -10.32 4.41
CA TYR A 220 -29.34 -10.73 5.81
C TYR A 220 -28.01 -11.45 6.03
N TYR A 221 -27.29 -11.11 7.10
CA TYR A 221 -25.98 -11.68 7.45
C TYR A 221 -25.88 -11.94 8.96
N GLY A 222 -25.07 -12.93 9.33
CA GLY A 222 -24.67 -13.19 10.72
C GLY A 222 -23.33 -12.55 11.09
N GLU A 223 -23.01 -12.49 12.39
CA GLU A 223 -21.70 -12.03 12.88
C GLU A 223 -20.53 -12.82 12.27
N GLU A 224 -20.72 -14.12 12.04
CA GLU A 224 -19.71 -15.05 11.51
C GLU A 224 -19.32 -14.80 10.05
N GLU A 225 -20.09 -13.98 9.34
CA GLU A 225 -19.78 -13.53 7.98
C GLU A 225 -18.96 -12.22 7.97
N THR A 226 -18.65 -11.66 9.15
CA THR A 226 -17.91 -10.40 9.28
C THR A 226 -16.43 -10.60 9.66
N GLU A 227 -15.56 -9.72 9.15
CA GLU A 227 -14.14 -9.71 9.43
C GLU A 227 -13.70 -8.29 9.86
N GLN A 228 -13.27 -8.14 11.11
CA GLN A 228 -12.89 -6.83 11.66
C GLN A 228 -11.48 -6.41 11.22
N GLN A 229 -11.40 -5.27 10.52
CA GLN A 229 -10.15 -4.69 10.04
C GLN A 229 -9.75 -3.53 10.97
N GLY A 230 -8.87 -3.82 11.93
CA GLY A 230 -8.42 -2.86 12.93
C GLY A 230 -9.50 -2.51 13.95
N ILE A 231 -9.76 -1.21 14.17
CA ILE A 231 -10.79 -0.68 15.10
C ILE A 231 -11.72 0.35 14.45
N PHE A 232 -11.57 0.61 13.15
CA PHE A 232 -12.36 1.62 12.41
C PHE A 232 -13.08 1.04 11.19
N SER A 233 -13.03 -0.28 10.97
CA SER A 233 -13.64 -0.88 9.79
C SER A 233 -13.95 -2.37 9.93
N LEU A 234 -14.91 -2.83 9.12
CA LEU A 234 -15.46 -4.19 9.11
C LEU A 234 -15.73 -4.59 7.65
N ILE A 235 -15.30 -5.78 7.23
CA ILE A 235 -15.74 -6.40 5.97
C ILE A 235 -16.94 -7.29 6.29
N VAL A 236 -18.01 -7.21 5.51
CA VAL A 236 -19.17 -8.09 5.55
C VAL A 236 -19.15 -8.96 4.29
N ASN A 237 -18.94 -10.27 4.48
CA ASN A 237 -18.78 -11.21 3.38
C ASN A 237 -20.14 -11.72 2.89
N GLY A 238 -20.41 -11.50 1.61
CA GLY A 238 -21.55 -12.03 0.88
C GLY A 238 -21.26 -13.35 0.16
N ASN A 239 -22.15 -13.70 -0.76
CA ASN A 239 -22.07 -14.91 -1.57
C ASN A 239 -22.82 -14.69 -2.91
N GLU A 240 -23.09 -15.75 -3.69
CA GLU A 240 -23.75 -15.61 -5.00
C GLU A 240 -25.15 -14.97 -4.95
N SER A 241 -25.81 -14.91 -3.78
CA SER A 241 -27.15 -14.32 -3.61
C SER A 241 -27.21 -13.11 -2.67
N LYS A 242 -26.07 -12.56 -2.20
CA LYS A 242 -26.01 -11.30 -1.44
C LYS A 242 -24.65 -10.62 -1.58
N PRO A 243 -24.58 -9.28 -1.74
CA PRO A 243 -23.31 -8.59 -1.98
C PRO A 243 -22.36 -8.68 -0.78
N SER A 244 -21.05 -8.66 -1.04
CA SER A 244 -20.06 -8.30 -0.01
C SER A 244 -19.87 -6.78 0.01
N PHE A 245 -19.67 -6.21 1.20
CA PHE A 245 -19.39 -4.78 1.36
C PHE A 245 -18.47 -4.53 2.56
N THR A 246 -17.84 -3.36 2.59
CA THR A 246 -17.04 -2.84 3.71
C THR A 246 -17.81 -1.72 4.40
N ILE A 247 -17.71 -1.66 5.72
CA ILE A 247 -18.13 -0.53 6.55
C ILE A 247 -16.87 0.15 7.11
N VAL A 248 -16.78 1.47 6.98
CA VAL A 248 -15.74 2.31 7.60
C VAL A 248 -16.40 3.31 8.55
N LEU A 249 -15.80 3.51 9.72
CA LEU A 249 -16.18 4.56 10.66
C LEU A 249 -15.55 5.89 10.21
N ASN A 250 -16.38 6.89 9.94
CA ASN A 250 -15.93 8.16 9.38
C ASN A 250 -15.18 9.01 10.42
N ASP A 251 -14.67 10.15 9.99
CA ASP A 251 -13.76 11.02 10.75
C ASP A 251 -14.48 11.84 11.86
N ASP A 252 -15.79 11.59 12.05
CA ASP A 252 -16.74 12.10 13.05
C ASP A 252 -17.35 11.01 13.99
N ALA A 253 -16.96 9.75 13.81
CA ALA A 253 -17.50 8.62 14.58
C ALA A 253 -16.90 8.54 16.00
N GLU A 254 -17.50 9.26 16.95
CA GLU A 254 -17.12 9.25 18.38
C GLU A 254 -17.88 8.18 19.19
N TYR A 255 -17.26 7.70 20.28
CA TYR A 255 -17.77 6.61 21.11
C TYR A 255 -18.32 7.12 22.46
N GLU A 256 -19.54 6.71 22.78
CA GLU A 256 -20.16 6.88 24.10
C GLU A 256 -19.43 6.06 25.20
N GLU A 257 -19.69 6.38 26.48
CA GLU A 257 -19.36 5.49 27.61
C GLU A 257 -19.97 4.08 27.50
N SER A 258 -21.01 3.90 26.68
CA SER A 258 -21.64 2.61 26.40
C SER A 258 -20.80 1.70 25.48
N GLY A 259 -19.81 2.26 24.78
CA GLY A 259 -19.07 1.59 23.70
C GLY A 259 -19.78 1.58 22.34
N LEU A 260 -20.97 2.17 22.24
CA LEU A 260 -21.65 2.47 20.99
C LEU A 260 -21.20 3.82 20.42
N LEU A 261 -21.43 4.04 19.12
CA LEU A 261 -21.22 5.36 18.49
C LEU A 261 -22.37 6.33 18.83
N GLU A 262 -22.09 7.63 18.91
CA GLU A 262 -23.10 8.65 19.26
C GLU A 262 -24.20 8.81 18.18
N GLU A 263 -25.37 9.34 18.56
CA GLU A 263 -26.41 9.75 17.60
C GLU A 263 -25.87 10.84 16.66
N GLY A 264 -26.09 10.68 15.35
CA GLY A 264 -25.61 11.59 14.32
C GLY A 264 -24.20 11.28 13.78
N SER A 265 -23.41 10.40 14.42
CA SER A 265 -22.18 9.86 13.82
C SER A 265 -22.45 9.22 12.46
N THR A 266 -21.45 9.26 11.58
CA THR A 266 -21.54 8.64 10.25
C THR A 266 -20.60 7.45 10.03
N ILE A 267 -21.01 6.60 9.11
CA ILE A 267 -20.22 5.51 8.53
C ILE A 267 -20.30 5.61 7.02
N THR A 268 -19.33 5.02 6.32
CA THR A 268 -19.42 4.84 4.87
C THR A 268 -19.42 3.36 4.53
N ILE A 269 -20.41 2.93 3.73
CA ILE A 269 -20.54 1.57 3.24
C ILE A 269 -20.10 1.54 1.78
N SER A 270 -19.05 0.76 1.46
CA SER A 270 -18.45 0.63 0.14
C SER A 270 -18.60 -0.80 -0.40
N PRO A 271 -19.06 -1.00 -1.66
CA PRO A 271 -19.25 -2.34 -2.22
C PRO A 271 -17.90 -3.02 -2.51
N VAL A 272 -17.83 -4.35 -2.37
CA VAL A 272 -16.67 -5.13 -2.85
C VAL A 272 -16.76 -5.30 -4.37
N SER A 273 -16.48 -4.21 -5.11
CA SER A 273 -16.36 -4.23 -6.57
C SER A 273 -15.03 -3.64 -7.08
N LEU A 274 -14.75 -3.90 -8.36
CA LEU A 274 -13.75 -3.20 -9.17
C LEU A 274 -14.38 -2.12 -10.07
N ASP A 275 -15.70 -1.98 -10.07
CA ASP A 275 -16.44 -0.97 -10.83
C ASP A 275 -16.34 0.43 -10.20
N GLU A 276 -16.74 1.46 -10.95
CA GLU A 276 -16.68 2.88 -10.56
C GLU A 276 -17.71 3.29 -9.48
N GLU A 277 -18.45 2.35 -8.89
CA GLU A 277 -19.40 2.61 -7.79
C GLU A 277 -18.64 2.95 -6.50
N GLU A 278 -18.72 4.21 -6.05
CA GLU A 278 -18.12 4.70 -4.80
C GLU A 278 -19.04 4.44 -3.59
N GLY A 279 -18.45 4.25 -2.41
CA GLY A 279 -19.18 4.05 -1.16
C GLY A 279 -20.10 5.22 -0.77
N LYS A 280 -21.10 4.89 0.05
CA LYS A 280 -22.19 5.78 0.46
C LYS A 280 -22.18 6.06 1.95
N VAL A 281 -22.43 7.31 2.33
CA VAL A 281 -22.45 7.77 3.74
C VAL A 281 -23.81 7.43 4.36
N TYR A 282 -23.79 6.88 5.58
CA TYR A 282 -24.97 6.57 6.38
C TYR A 282 -24.87 7.23 7.77
N HIS A 283 -25.95 7.83 8.24
CA HIS A 283 -26.05 8.46 9.56
C HIS A 283 -26.71 7.53 10.58
N LYS A 284 -26.23 7.53 11.83
CA LYS A 284 -26.91 6.86 12.95
C LYS A 284 -28.23 7.57 13.27
N ASN A 285 -29.30 6.79 13.50
CA ASN A 285 -30.70 7.24 13.54
C ASN A 285 -31.55 6.41 14.52
#